data_AF-A0A379U5I1-F1
#
_entry.id   AF-A0A379U5I1-F1
#
_cell.length_a   1.000
_cell.length_b   1.000
_cell.length_c   1.000
_cell.angle_alpha   90.00
_cell.angle_beta   90.00
_cell.angle_gamma   90.00
#
_symmetry.space_group_name_H-M   'P 1'
#
loop_
_entity.id
_entity.type
_entity.pdbx_description
1 polymer ?
#
loop_
_entity_poly.entity_id
_entity_poly.type
_entity_poly.pdbx_seq_one_letter_code
_entity_poly.pdbx_strand_id
1 'polypeptide(L)'
;MHLGNTSAQFLKITINHDVLRKMLVQVRQEQKFQQLVGQAVQLGGSIALISHYFGISTAEISARRRLMGIHVRQGRNQVPGEEEEAAIWNRWQEIKVDNINSIPALEAMMLLAQERSLSLTVVWNLIRQWGKS
;
A
#
# COMPACT_ATOMS: atom_id res chain seq x y z
N MET A 1 19.23 -27.78 63.56
CA MET A 1 17.88 -27.24 63.35
C MET A 1 17.87 -26.56 61.98
N HIS A 2 17.18 -27.15 61.00
CA HIS A 2 17.16 -26.67 59.61
C HIS A 2 16.32 -25.40 59.48
N LEU A 3 16.92 -24.28 59.08
CA LEU A 3 16.19 -23.18 58.46
C LEU A 3 16.29 -23.36 56.95
N GLY A 4 15.31 -24.08 56.41
CA GLY A 4 15.19 -24.37 54.99
C GLY A 4 14.93 -23.11 54.16
N ASN A 5 15.68 -23.00 53.08
CA ASN A 5 15.24 -22.56 51.75
C ASN A 5 14.03 -21.62 51.71
N THR A 6 14.22 -20.33 52.01
CA THR A 6 13.23 -19.31 51.66
C THR A 6 13.42 -18.96 50.19
N SER A 7 12.58 -19.52 49.31
CA SER A 7 12.45 -19.07 47.92
C SER A 7 11.72 -17.71 47.90
N ALA A 8 12.41 -16.65 48.33
CA ALA A 8 11.90 -15.30 48.22
C ALA A 8 11.89 -14.89 46.73
N GLN A 9 10.73 -14.44 46.24
CA GLN A 9 10.67 -13.77 44.93
C GLN A 9 11.49 -12.48 45.00
N PHE A 10 12.70 -12.49 44.44
CA PHE A 10 13.60 -11.34 44.44
C PHE A 10 13.27 -10.33 43.33
N LEU A 11 12.47 -10.72 42.33
CA LEU A 11 12.08 -9.88 41.21
C LEU A 11 10.70 -10.28 40.66
N LYS A 12 9.83 -9.29 40.43
CA LYS A 12 8.55 -9.44 39.73
C LYS A 12 8.57 -8.56 38.48
N ILE A 13 8.65 -9.19 37.32
CA ILE A 13 8.49 -8.51 36.03
C ILE A 13 7.02 -8.54 35.65
N THR A 14 6.43 -7.38 35.36
CA THR A 14 5.06 -7.26 34.86
C THR A 14 5.05 -6.61 33.48
N ILE A 15 4.22 -7.14 32.58
CA ILE A 15 4.01 -6.58 31.25
C ILE A 15 2.69 -5.83 31.26
N ASN A 16 2.70 -4.59 30.78
CA ASN A 16 1.47 -3.87 30.52
C ASN A 16 0.84 -4.41 29.22
N HIS A 17 -0.14 -5.30 29.38
CA HIS A 17 -0.81 -5.95 28.25
C HIS A 17 -1.61 -4.98 27.37
N ASP A 18 -2.07 -3.85 27.89
CA ASP A 18 -2.78 -2.83 27.11
C ASP A 18 -1.83 -2.08 26.18
N VAL A 19 -0.66 -1.70 26.70
CA VAL A 19 0.40 -1.08 25.90
C VAL A 19 0.92 -2.05 24.84
N LEU A 20 1.19 -3.31 25.23
CA LEU A 20 1.59 -4.35 24.29
C LEU A 20 0.56 -4.54 23.17
N ARG A 21 -0.73 -4.61 23.52
CA ARG A 21 -1.81 -4.76 22.52
C ARG A 21 -1.84 -3.59 21.55
N LYS A 22 -1.70 -2.35 22.03
CA LYS A 22 -1.64 -1.15 21.19
C LYS A 22 -0.45 -1.18 20.24
N MET A 23 0.74 -1.53 20.74
CA MET A 23 1.95 -1.70 19.91
C MET A 23 1.73 -2.76 18.83
N LEU A 24 1.12 -3.91 19.16
CA LEU A 24 0.82 -4.96 18.18
C LEU A 24 -0.18 -4.51 17.11
N VAL A 25 -1.13 -3.64 17.45
CA VAL A 25 -2.05 -3.05 16.46
C VAL A 25 -1.31 -2.07 15.55
N GLN A 26 -0.46 -1.21 16.12
CA GLN A 26 0.35 -0.25 15.36
C GLN A 26 1.30 -0.95 14.39
N VAL A 27 2.03 -1.98 14.83
CA VAL A 27 2.92 -2.76 13.97
C VAL A 27 2.16 -3.37 12.79
N ARG A 28 0.95 -3.90 13.02
CA ARG A 28 0.14 -4.47 11.94
C ARG A 28 -0.35 -3.41 10.94
N GLN A 29 -0.73 -2.23 11.43
CA GLN A 29 -1.12 -1.12 10.56
C GLN A 29 0.06 -0.63 9.71
N GLU A 30 1.23 -0.49 10.33
CA GLU A 30 2.46 -0.11 9.64
C GLU A 30 2.86 -1.16 8.60
N GLN A 31 2.79 -2.44 8.94
CA GLN A 31 3.06 -3.53 7.98
C GLN A 31 2.11 -3.46 6.77
N LYS A 32 0.81 -3.25 7.01
CA LYS A 32 -0.17 -3.09 5.91
C LYS A 32 0.16 -1.87 5.05
N PHE A 33 0.49 -0.74 5.67
CA PHE A 33 0.89 0.47 4.96
C PHE A 33 2.13 0.23 4.08
N GLN A 34 3.17 -0.36 4.64
CA GLN A 34 4.40 -0.68 3.92
C GLN A 34 4.16 -1.68 2.77
N GLN A 35 3.26 -2.64 2.96
CA GLN A 35 2.86 -3.57 1.90
C GLN A 35 2.16 -2.85 0.74
N LEU A 36 1.20 -1.98 1.03
CA LEU A 36 0.47 -1.22 0.01
C LEU A 36 1.41 -0.31 -0.79
N VAL A 37 2.32 0.40 -0.12
CA VAL A 37 3.35 1.22 -0.80
C VAL A 37 4.20 0.36 -1.72
N GLY A 38 4.66 -0.80 -1.22
CA GLY A 38 5.48 -1.72 -1.99
C GLY A 38 4.78 -2.23 -3.26
N GLN A 39 3.52 -2.64 -3.13
CA GLN A 39 2.71 -3.10 -4.26
C GLN A 39 2.44 -1.97 -5.26
N ALA A 40 2.13 -0.75 -4.80
CA ALA A 40 1.93 0.40 -5.68
C ALA A 40 3.20 0.74 -6.47
N VAL A 41 4.37 0.67 -5.82
CA VAL A 41 5.68 0.82 -6.47
C VAL A 41 5.90 -0.27 -7.53
N GLN A 42 5.64 -1.54 -7.17
CA GLN A 42 5.84 -2.69 -8.04
C GLN A 42 4.94 -2.66 -9.28
N LEU A 43 3.70 -2.22 -9.14
CA LEU A 43 2.74 -2.05 -10.26
C LEU A 43 3.05 -0.82 -11.13
N GLY A 44 4.18 -0.14 -10.92
CA GLY A 44 4.58 1.00 -11.74
C GLY A 44 3.84 2.30 -11.42
N GLY A 45 3.34 2.46 -10.20
CA GLY A 45 2.76 3.71 -9.73
C GLY A 45 3.79 4.83 -9.73
N SER A 46 3.47 5.98 -10.31
CA SER A 46 4.38 7.13 -10.43
C SER A 46 4.77 7.70 -9.07
N ILE A 47 5.89 8.42 -8.99
CA ILE A 47 6.30 9.10 -7.75
C ILE A 47 5.21 10.05 -7.26
N ALA A 48 4.55 10.77 -8.19
CA ALA A 48 3.43 11.66 -7.85
C ALA A 48 2.23 10.91 -7.28
N LEU A 49 1.85 9.76 -7.87
CA LEU A 49 0.77 8.91 -7.36
C LEU A 49 1.07 8.40 -5.95
N ILE A 50 2.25 7.83 -5.76
CA ILE A 50 2.62 7.25 -4.46
C ILE A 50 2.71 8.35 -3.40
N SER A 51 3.29 9.50 -3.74
CA SER A 51 3.33 10.65 -2.82
C SER A 51 1.92 11.17 -2.48
N HIS A 52 1.00 11.19 -3.46
CA HIS A 52 -0.39 11.60 -3.26
C HIS A 52 -1.15 10.71 -2.27
N TYR A 53 -1.04 9.38 -2.38
CA TYR A 53 -1.79 8.47 -1.50
C TYR A 53 -1.13 8.23 -0.14
N PHE A 54 0.19 8.25 -0.07
CA PHE A 54 0.93 7.82 1.13
C PHE A 54 1.64 8.97 1.84
N GLY A 55 1.72 10.17 1.26
CA GLY A 55 2.41 11.32 1.85
C GLY A 55 3.93 11.15 1.98
N ILE A 56 4.50 10.13 1.34
CA ILE A 56 5.92 9.79 1.41
C ILE A 56 6.73 10.70 0.48
N SER A 57 7.97 11.01 0.88
CA SER A 57 8.89 11.84 0.10
C SER A 57 9.29 11.18 -1.23
N THR A 58 9.55 12.01 -2.24
CA THR A 58 10.02 11.55 -3.56
C THR A 58 11.36 10.81 -3.49
N ALA A 59 12.24 11.20 -2.56
CA ALA A 59 13.53 10.57 -2.31
C ALA A 59 13.36 9.13 -1.80
N GLU A 60 12.47 8.93 -0.84
CA GLU A 60 12.19 7.60 -0.27
C GLU A 60 11.56 6.67 -1.31
N ILE A 61 10.61 7.17 -2.12
CA ILE A 61 10.01 6.41 -3.23
C ILE A 61 11.07 6.00 -4.26
N SER A 62 11.98 6.92 -4.60
CA SER A 62 13.06 6.67 -5.56
C SER A 62 14.07 5.64 -5.04
N ALA A 63 14.43 5.72 -3.75
CA ALA A 63 15.28 4.74 -3.09
C ALA A 63 14.63 3.35 -3.10
N ARG A 64 13.34 3.26 -2.75
CA ARG A 64 12.58 2.00 -2.73
C ARG A 64 12.50 1.36 -4.12
N ARG A 65 12.23 2.15 -5.16
CA ARG A 65 12.26 1.68 -6.56
C ARG A 65 13.62 1.10 -6.95
N ARG A 66 14.71 1.77 -6.55
CA ARG A 66 16.08 1.32 -6.80
C ARG A 66 16.36 -0.01 -6.09
N LEU A 67 15.95 -0.15 -4.83
CA LEU A 67 16.10 -1.37 -4.05
C LEU A 67 15.34 -2.56 -4.67
N MET A 68 14.16 -2.30 -5.24
CA MET A 68 13.35 -3.33 -5.90
C MET A 68 13.86 -3.70 -7.31
N GLY A 69 14.96 -3.11 -7.79
CA GLY A 69 15.46 -3.36 -9.14
C GLY A 69 14.50 -2.89 -10.25
N ILE A 70 13.53 -2.04 -9.90
CA ILE A 70 12.58 -1.45 -10.85
C ILE A 70 13.34 -0.33 -11.57
N HIS A 71 14.18 -0.73 -12.52
CA HIS A 71 14.65 0.17 -13.55
C HIS A 71 13.44 0.49 -14.42
N VAL A 72 13.04 1.77 -14.39
CA VAL A 72 11.91 2.31 -15.14
C VAL A 72 11.86 1.63 -16.51
N ARG A 73 10.93 0.68 -16.71
CA ARG A 73 10.61 0.16 -18.03
C ARG A 73 9.98 1.33 -18.78
N GLN A 74 10.83 2.21 -19.32
CA GLN A 74 10.44 3.25 -20.26
C GLN A 74 9.90 2.64 -21.57
N GLY A 75 10.07 1.33 -21.77
CA GLY A 75 9.56 0.60 -22.91
C GLY A 75 8.06 0.39 -22.83
N ARG A 76 7.31 1.43 -23.25
CA ARG A 76 5.88 1.45 -23.56
C ARG A 76 4.94 1.41 -22.34
N ASN A 77 4.60 2.59 -21.84
CA ASN A 77 3.21 2.89 -21.48
C ASN A 77 2.38 2.48 -22.71
N GLN A 78 1.87 1.25 -22.74
CA GLN A 78 0.82 0.91 -23.68
C GLN A 78 -0.34 1.81 -23.29
N VAL A 79 -0.63 2.79 -24.14
CA VAL A 79 -1.89 3.51 -24.04
C VAL A 79 -2.95 2.43 -24.24
N PRO A 80 -3.81 2.19 -23.24
CA PRO A 80 -4.80 1.15 -23.34
C PRO A 80 -5.67 1.41 -24.57
N GLY A 81 -6.01 0.35 -25.28
CA GLY A 81 -6.95 0.47 -26.39
C GLY A 81 -8.34 0.88 -25.89
N GLU A 82 -9.21 1.35 -26.77
CA GLU A 82 -10.58 1.73 -26.43
C GLU A 82 -11.35 0.60 -25.73
N GLU A 83 -11.13 -0.66 -26.15
CA GLU A 83 -11.70 -1.85 -25.50
C GLU A 83 -11.19 -2.04 -24.05
N GLU A 84 -9.90 -1.78 -23.80
CA GLU A 84 -9.32 -1.88 -22.45
C GLU A 84 -9.82 -0.76 -21.55
N GLU A 85 -9.93 0.47 -22.07
CA GLU A 85 -10.51 1.60 -21.33
C GLU A 85 -11.95 1.32 -20.93
N ALA A 86 -12.78 0.82 -21.85
CA ALA A 86 -14.15 0.43 -21.56
C ALA A 86 -14.22 -0.70 -20.52
N ALA A 87 -13.34 -1.70 -20.61
CA ALA A 87 -13.28 -2.79 -19.64
C ALA A 87 -12.86 -2.30 -18.24
N ILE A 88 -11.90 -1.38 -18.14
CA ILE A 88 -11.48 -0.75 -16.87
C ILE A 88 -12.63 0.08 -16.31
N TRP A 89 -13.32 0.86 -17.13
CA TRP A 89 -14.45 1.68 -16.69
C TRP A 89 -15.58 0.84 -16.11
N ASN A 90 -16.02 -0.19 -16.84
CA ASN A 90 -17.10 -1.08 -16.40
C ASN A 90 -16.74 -1.73 -15.06
N ARG A 91 -15.51 -2.25 -14.94
CA ARG A 91 -15.05 -2.87 -13.71
C ARG A 91 -14.89 -1.88 -12.56
N TRP A 92 -14.46 -0.65 -12.83
CA TRP A 92 -14.38 0.42 -11.83
C TRP A 92 -15.75 0.78 -11.27
N GLN A 93 -16.78 0.88 -12.13
CA GLN A 93 -18.15 1.18 -11.71
C GLN A 93 -18.74 0.09 -10.80
N GLU A 94 -18.40 -1.18 -11.02
CA GLU A 94 -18.84 -2.29 -10.16
C GLU A 94 -18.29 -2.20 -8.73
N ILE A 95 -17.08 -1.66 -8.55
CA ILE A 95 -16.39 -1.60 -7.26
C ILE A 95 -16.99 -0.52 -6.33
N LYS A 96 -17.76 0.44 -6.88
CA LYS A 96 -18.49 1.49 -6.15
C LYS A 96 -17.63 2.20 -5.09
N VAL A 97 -16.64 2.97 -5.56
CA VAL A 97 -15.76 3.73 -4.68
C VAL A 97 -16.28 5.17 -4.51
N ASP A 98 -16.56 5.56 -3.27
CA ASP A 98 -17.11 6.90 -2.96
C ASP A 98 -16.08 8.04 -3.13
N ASN A 99 -14.81 7.76 -2.85
CA ASN A 99 -13.74 8.76 -2.92
C ASN A 99 -12.52 8.20 -3.63
N ILE A 100 -12.21 8.76 -4.80
CA ILE A 100 -11.05 8.37 -5.62
C ILE A 100 -9.70 8.52 -4.90
N ASN A 101 -9.61 9.37 -3.88
CA ASN A 101 -8.37 9.61 -3.11
C ASN A 101 -8.26 8.72 -1.86
N SER A 102 -9.20 7.79 -1.66
CA SER A 102 -9.19 6.87 -0.52
C SER A 102 -8.28 5.65 -0.75
N ILE A 103 -7.85 4.99 0.33
CA ILE A 103 -7.08 3.73 0.23
C ILE A 103 -7.86 2.62 -0.51
N PRO A 104 -9.17 2.42 -0.29
CA PRO A 104 -9.96 1.47 -1.07
C PRO A 104 -9.95 1.77 -2.58
N ALA A 105 -9.93 3.05 -2.97
CA ALA A 105 -9.78 3.45 -4.37
C ALA A 105 -8.45 2.99 -4.94
N LEU A 106 -7.36 3.20 -4.21
CA LEU A 106 -6.03 2.76 -4.61
C LEU A 106 -5.95 1.24 -4.74
N GLU A 107 -6.47 0.49 -3.76
CA GLU A 107 -6.51 -0.98 -3.79
C GLU A 107 -7.30 -1.47 -5.01
N ALA A 108 -8.42 -0.82 -5.35
CA ALA A 108 -9.18 -1.10 -6.56
C ALA A 108 -8.41 -0.80 -7.86
N MET A 109 -7.70 0.33 -7.93
CA MET A 109 -6.83 0.66 -9.07
C MET A 109 -5.69 -0.34 -9.25
N MET A 110 -5.11 -0.81 -8.14
CA MET A 110 -4.05 -1.81 -8.14
C MET A 110 -4.56 -3.17 -8.63
N LEU A 111 -5.77 -3.56 -8.22
CA LEU A 111 -6.44 -4.75 -8.74
C LEU A 111 -6.62 -4.66 -10.25
N LEU A 112 -7.18 -3.56 -10.75
CA LEU A 112 -7.39 -3.32 -12.19
C LEU A 112 -6.07 -3.34 -12.99
N ALA A 113 -5.04 -2.69 -12.47
CA ALA A 113 -3.71 -2.68 -13.07
C ALA A 113 -3.14 -4.11 -13.19
N GLN A 114 -3.32 -4.92 -12.15
CA GLN A 114 -2.88 -6.31 -12.14
C GLN A 114 -3.70 -7.19 -13.10
N GLU A 115 -5.03 -7.09 -13.08
CA GLU A 115 -5.94 -7.85 -13.96
C GLU A 115 -5.68 -7.60 -15.44
N ARG A 116 -5.31 -6.36 -15.80
CA ARG A 116 -5.07 -5.95 -17.20
C ARG A 116 -3.59 -5.88 -17.57
N SER A 117 -2.69 -6.23 -16.65
CA SER A 117 -1.23 -6.09 -16.84
C SER A 117 -0.78 -4.69 -17.28
N LEU A 118 -1.51 -3.66 -16.81
CA LEU A 118 -1.23 -2.25 -17.08
C LEU A 118 -0.46 -1.64 -15.90
N SER A 119 0.21 -0.50 -16.15
CA SER A 119 0.82 0.24 -15.04
C SER A 119 -0.26 0.92 -14.19
N LEU A 120 -0.04 0.95 -12.87
CA LEU A 120 -0.91 1.66 -11.94
C LEU A 120 -1.06 3.16 -12.30
N THR A 121 -0.04 3.75 -12.91
CA THR A 121 -0.08 5.14 -13.38
C THR A 121 -1.09 5.34 -14.52
N VAL A 122 -1.19 4.38 -15.45
CA VAL A 122 -2.15 4.43 -16.56
C VAL A 122 -3.58 4.37 -16.02
N VAL A 123 -3.87 3.39 -15.16
CA VAL A 123 -5.20 3.23 -14.54
C VAL A 123 -5.60 4.47 -13.72
N TRP A 124 -4.67 5.02 -12.94
CA TRP A 124 -4.92 6.24 -12.17
C TRP A 124 -5.23 7.45 -13.05
N ASN A 125 -4.53 7.61 -14.17
CA ASN A 125 -4.80 8.71 -15.10
C ASN A 125 -6.20 8.60 -15.73
N LEU A 126 -6.61 7.40 -16.15
CA LEU A 126 -7.95 7.14 -16.70
C LEU A 126 -9.05 7.49 -15.68
N ILE A 127 -8.92 6.99 -14.46
CA ILE A 127 -9.93 7.23 -13.42
C ILE A 127 -10.01 8.71 -13.04
N ARG A 128 -8.86 9.41 -12.99
CA ARG A 128 -8.84 10.87 -12.77
C ARG A 128 -9.42 11.66 -13.94
N GLN A 129 -9.33 11.15 -15.16
CA GLN A 129 -9.94 11.77 -16.33
C GLN A 129 -11.47 11.65 -16.25
N TRP A 130 -11.98 10.46 -15.93
CA TRP A 130 -13.42 10.25 -15.78
C TRP A 130 -14.01 10.99 -14.58
N GLY A 131 -13.29 11.09 -13.45
CA GLY A 131 -13.76 11.83 -12.28
C GLY A 131 -13.75 13.37 -12.44
N LYS A 132 -13.24 13.89 -13.56
CA LYS A 132 -13.30 15.32 -13.91
C LYS A 132 -14.41 15.65 -14.91
N SER A 133 -15.03 14.64 -15.52
CA SER A 133 -16.12 14.79 -16.49
C SER A 133 -17.47 14.73 -15.82
#